data_AF-A0A0G1AYB9-F1
#
_entry.id   AF-A0A0G1AYB9-F1
#
_cell.length_a   1.000
_cell.length_b   1.000
_cell.length_c   1.000
_cell.angle_alpha   90.00
_cell.angle_beta   90.00
_cell.angle_gamma   90.00
#
_symmetry.space_group_name_H-M   'P 1'
#
loop_
_entity.id
_entity.type
_entity.pdbx_description
1 polymer ?
#
loop_
_entity_poly.entity_id
_entity_poly.type
_entity_poly.pdbx_seq_one_letter_code
_entity_poly.pdbx_strand_id
1 'polypeptide(L)'
;MAAYDTLLVKIDKRSGGSRYRLYNVKQRICDSALEVFDFPLDIVALRYSKVGYLGHELLIKLNDVEGIERIDISPYCLCIEKNIVFNWEDLEADILFAIETVVKKPVVLKD
;
A
#
# COMPACT_ATOMS: atom_id res chain seq x y z
N MET A 1 -15.00 -8.28 26.24
CA MET A 1 -15.19 -7.97 24.80
C MET A 1 -13.88 -7.39 24.30
N ALA A 2 -13.14 -8.12 23.48
CA ALA A 2 -11.88 -7.63 22.92
C ALA A 2 -12.19 -6.44 22.01
N ALA A 3 -11.56 -5.29 22.25
CA ALA A 3 -11.55 -4.19 21.30
C ALA A 3 -11.02 -4.76 19.98
N TYR A 4 -11.83 -4.76 18.92
CA TYR A 4 -11.34 -5.09 17.59
C TYR A 4 -10.17 -4.16 17.31
N ASP A 5 -8.97 -4.72 17.23
CA ASP A 5 -7.72 -4.03 16.97
C ASP A 5 -7.78 -3.54 15.52
N THR A 6 -8.33 -2.34 15.31
CA THR A 6 -8.52 -1.73 13.99
C THR A 6 -7.20 -1.17 13.47
N LEU A 7 -7.04 -1.16 12.15
CA LEU A 7 -5.89 -0.56 11.50
C LEU A 7 -6.18 0.90 11.15
N LEU A 8 -5.49 1.82 11.82
CA LEU A 8 -5.56 3.24 11.48
C LEU A 8 -4.71 3.52 10.24
N VAL A 9 -5.35 4.06 9.20
CA VAL A 9 -4.72 4.50 7.97
C VAL A 9 -4.97 5.99 7.76
N LYS A 10 -3.91 6.77 7.58
CA LYS A 10 -3.99 8.18 7.19
C LYS A 10 -3.52 8.36 5.76
N ILE A 11 -4.38 8.94 4.93
CA ILE A 11 -4.09 9.19 3.51
C ILE A 11 -3.68 10.65 3.34
N ASP A 12 -2.45 10.89 2.89
CA ASP A 12 -2.04 12.21 2.45
C ASP A 12 -2.28 12.35 0.94
N LYS A 13 -3.24 13.23 0.61
CA LYS A 13 -3.68 13.54 -0.75
C LYS A 13 -2.93 14.70 -1.40
N ARG A 14 -2.07 15.40 -0.65
CA ARG A 14 -1.30 16.57 -1.11
C ARG A 14 0.13 16.20 -1.51
N SER A 15 0.68 15.16 -0.89
CA SER A 15 2.02 14.67 -1.21
C SER A 15 2.13 14.14 -2.65
N GLY A 16 2.99 14.75 -3.46
CA GLY A 16 3.36 14.31 -4.81
C GLY A 16 2.45 14.76 -5.97
N GLY A 17 1.28 15.37 -5.70
CA GLY A 17 0.37 15.86 -6.74
C GLY A 17 -0.75 14.88 -7.10
N SER A 18 -1.43 15.08 -8.25
CA SER A 18 -2.63 14.29 -8.61
C SER A 18 -2.37 12.81 -8.86
N ARG A 19 -1.11 12.42 -9.07
CA ARG A 19 -0.70 11.04 -9.39
C ARG A 19 -0.20 10.24 -8.19
N TYR A 20 -0.07 10.87 -7.02
CA TYR A 20 0.52 10.22 -5.85
C TYR A 20 -0.41 10.25 -4.64
N ARG A 21 -0.37 9.17 -3.86
CA ARG A 21 -0.99 9.09 -2.53
C ARG A 21 -0.05 8.40 -1.56
N LEU A 22 0.05 8.95 -0.37
CA LEU A 22 0.81 8.36 0.72
C LEU A 22 -0.16 7.82 1.78
N TYR A 23 -0.10 6.52 2.02
CA TYR A 23 -0.87 5.81 3.04
C TYR A 23 0.06 5.57 4.23
N ASN A 24 -0.22 6.25 5.35
CA ASN A 24 0.48 6.03 6.61
C ASN A 24 -0.29 4.98 7.41
N VAL A 25 0.34 3.84 7.62
CA VAL A 25 -0.24 2.67 8.27
C VAL A 25 0.36 2.56 9.67
N LYS A 26 -0.48 2.57 10.72
CA LYS A 26 -0.01 2.46 12.12
C LYS A 26 0.39 1.02 12.51
N GLN A 27 0.85 0.23 11.55
CA GLN A 27 1.37 -1.11 11.72
C GLN A 27 2.57 -1.29 10.80
N ARG A 28 3.55 -2.08 11.24
CA ARG A 28 4.71 -2.40 10.42
C ARG A 28 4.28 -3.29 9.25
N ILE A 29 4.37 -2.79 8.02
CA ILE A 29 4.07 -3.51 6.77
C ILE A 29 5.31 -3.86 5.97
N CYS A 30 6.48 -3.30 6.30
CA CYS A 30 7.74 -3.59 5.62
C CYS A 30 8.90 -3.76 6.62
N ASP A 31 9.79 -4.69 6.34
CA ASP A 31 10.96 -4.95 7.18
C ASP A 31 12.18 -4.09 6.79
N SER A 32 12.28 -3.68 5.53
CA SER A 32 13.30 -2.77 5.00
C SER A 32 12.99 -1.30 5.31
N ALA A 33 14.01 -0.44 5.26
CA ALA A 33 13.84 1.00 5.45
C ALA A 33 13.05 1.65 4.30
N LEU A 34 13.30 1.20 3.07
CA LEU A 34 12.61 1.62 1.85
C LEU A 34 12.90 0.60 0.75
N GLU A 35 11.86 0.19 0.04
CA GLU A 35 11.95 -0.60 -1.19
C GLU A 35 11.03 0.03 -2.24
N VAL A 36 11.37 -0.13 -3.52
CA VAL A 36 10.67 0.50 -4.63
C VAL A 36 10.37 -0.55 -5.69
N PHE A 37 9.14 -0.58 -6.18
CA PHE A 37 8.70 -1.51 -7.21
C PHE A 37 7.89 -0.80 -8.29
N ASP A 38 8.27 -1.02 -9.53
CA ASP A 38 7.46 -0.65 -10.70
C ASP A 38 6.44 -1.75 -11.00
N PHE A 39 5.31 -1.36 -11.58
CA PHE A 39 4.18 -2.23 -11.90
C PHE A 39 3.97 -2.29 -13.43
N PRO A 40 3.67 -3.48 -14.01
CA PRO A 40 3.38 -4.75 -13.34
C PRO A 40 4.59 -5.33 -12.60
N LEU A 41 4.32 -5.93 -11.44
CA LEU A 41 5.33 -6.32 -10.48
C LEU A 41 6.29 -7.38 -11.03
N ASP A 42 7.59 -7.08 -11.00
CA ASP A 42 8.61 -8.09 -11.24
C ASP A 42 8.71 -9.04 -10.03
N ILE A 43 8.15 -10.24 -10.18
CA ILE A 43 8.15 -11.29 -9.16
C ILE A 43 9.57 -11.76 -8.80
N VAL A 44 10.52 -11.67 -9.73
CA VAL A 44 11.92 -12.01 -9.44
C VAL A 44 12.52 -10.94 -8.54
N ALA A 45 12.31 -9.65 -8.85
CA ALA A 45 12.75 -8.55 -7.98
C ALA A 45 12.12 -8.65 -6.58
N LEU A 46 10.82 -8.95 -6.50
CA LEU A 46 10.11 -9.15 -5.23
C LEU A 46 10.74 -10.28 -4.39
N ARG A 47 11.06 -11.42 -5.01
CA ARG A 47 11.65 -12.58 -4.32
C ARG A 47 12.96 -12.25 -3.60
N TYR A 48 13.75 -11.34 -4.15
CA TYR A 48 15.05 -10.94 -3.57
C TYR A 48 14.97 -9.70 -2.68
N SER A 49 13.78 -9.08 -2.56
CA SER A 49 13.58 -7.90 -1.74
C SER A 49 13.57 -8.21 -0.24
N LYS A 50 13.71 -7.15 0.58
CA LYS A 50 13.71 -7.26 2.05
C LYS A 50 12.43 -6.71 2.66
N VAL A 51 11.32 -6.73 1.93
CA VAL A 51 10.03 -6.19 2.38
C VAL A 51 9.39 -6.98 3.51
N GLY A 52 9.83 -8.23 3.74
CA GLY A 52 9.22 -9.10 4.75
C GLY A 52 7.88 -9.69 4.30
N TYR A 53 7.28 -10.53 5.14
CA TYR A 53 6.07 -11.28 4.77
C TYR A 53 4.88 -10.38 4.41
N LEU A 54 4.56 -9.39 5.25
CA LEU A 54 3.41 -8.51 5.01
C LEU A 54 3.62 -7.65 3.77
N GLY A 55 4.82 -7.11 3.57
CA GLY A 55 5.13 -6.29 2.39
C GLY A 55 5.06 -7.12 1.11
N HIS A 56 5.51 -8.38 1.16
CA HIS A 56 5.46 -9.29 0.03
C HIS A 56 4.01 -9.62 -0.37
N GLU A 57 3.16 -9.99 0.60
CA GLU A 57 1.74 -10.25 0.36
C GLU A 57 0.99 -9.02 -0.14
N LEU A 58 1.34 -7.83 0.38
CA LEU A 58 0.74 -6.57 -0.04
C LEU A 58 1.09 -6.23 -1.49
N LEU A 59 2.36 -6.36 -1.88
CA LEU A 59 2.79 -6.09 -3.26
C LEU A 59 2.15 -7.06 -4.25
N ILE A 60 2.02 -8.35 -3.90
CA ILE A 60 1.31 -9.32 -4.73
C ILE A 60 -0.15 -8.91 -4.93
N LYS A 61 -0.87 -8.55 -3.86
CA LYS A 61 -2.28 -8.14 -3.97
C LYS A 61 -2.46 -6.84 -4.76
N LEU A 62 -1.56 -5.88 -4.56
CA LEU A 62 -1.62 -4.61 -5.29
C LEU A 62 -1.28 -4.78 -6.78
N ASN A 63 -0.64 -5.89 -7.16
CA ASN A 63 -0.40 -6.20 -8.57
C ASN A 63 -1.68 -6.52 -9.35
N ASP A 64 -2.76 -6.87 -8.65
CA ASP A 64 -4.08 -7.08 -9.26
C ASP A 64 -4.87 -5.76 -9.43
N VAL A 65 -4.37 -4.63 -8.89
CA VAL A 65 -5.02 -3.32 -8.97
C VAL A 65 -4.54 -2.59 -10.23
N GLU A 66 -5.42 -2.48 -11.21
CA GLU A 66 -5.12 -1.78 -12.45
C GLU A 66 -4.87 -0.28 -12.22
N GLY A 67 -3.89 0.28 -12.92
CA GLY A 67 -3.57 1.69 -12.86
C GLY A 67 -2.54 2.07 -11.80
N ILE A 68 -2.00 1.13 -11.02
CA ILE A 68 -0.77 1.37 -10.24
C ILE A 68 0.43 1.28 -11.17
N GLU A 69 1.32 2.27 -11.12
CA GLU A 69 2.57 2.28 -11.88
C GLU A 69 3.79 2.01 -11.01
N ARG A 70 3.78 2.49 -9.76
CA ARG A 70 4.90 2.34 -8.85
C ARG A 70 4.46 2.40 -7.40
N ILE A 71 5.17 1.63 -6.58
CA ILE A 71 5.02 1.63 -5.12
C ILE A 71 6.37 1.84 -4.45
N ASP A 72 6.44 2.84 -3.58
CA ASP A 72 7.52 2.97 -2.60
C ASP A 72 6.98 2.51 -1.23
N ILE A 73 7.59 1.48 -0.65
CA ILE A 73 7.14 0.86 0.61
C ILE A 73 8.22 0.99 1.70
N SER A 74 7.81 1.44 2.88
CA SER A 74 8.63 1.54 4.09
C SER A 74 7.85 0.97 5.29
N PRO A 75 8.47 0.84 6.48
CA PRO A 75 7.86 0.11 7.59
C PRO A 75 6.44 0.54 7.93
N TYR A 76 6.10 1.83 7.84
CA TYR A 76 4.79 2.35 8.24
C TYR A 76 4.11 3.16 7.13
N CYS A 77 4.62 3.10 5.91
CA CYS A 77 4.13 3.93 4.81
C CYS A 77 4.13 3.18 3.48
N LEU A 78 3.14 3.50 2.67
CA LEU A 78 3.00 3.04 1.29
C LEU A 78 2.73 4.26 0.43
N CYS A 79 3.67 4.63 -0.43
CA CYS A 79 3.48 5.67 -1.44
C CYS A 79 3.13 4.99 -2.76
N ILE A 80 2.01 5.37 -3.37
CA ILE A 80 1.54 4.79 -4.63
C ILE A 80 1.51 5.89 -5.67
N GLU A 81 2.18 5.63 -6.79
CA GLU A 81 2.02 6.37 -8.03
C GLU A 81 1.01 5.64 -8.92
N LYS A 82 -0.02 6.37 -9.37
CA LYS A 82 -0.98 5.86 -10.34
C LYS A 82 -0.70 6.36 -11.75
N ASN A 83 -1.15 5.59 -12.74
CA ASN A 83 -1.27 6.04 -14.10
C ASN A 83 -2.21 7.25 -14.19
N ILE A 84 -1.89 8.18 -15.09
CA ILE A 84 -2.61 9.45 -15.22
C ILE A 84 -4.07 9.27 -15.65
N VAL A 85 -4.41 8.18 -16.37
CA VAL A 85 -5.77 7.97 -16.90
C VAL A 85 -6.77 7.45 -15.86
N PHE A 86 -6.28 6.92 -14.74
CA PHE A 86 -7.13 6.36 -13.67
C PHE A 86 -7.50 7.42 -12.63
N ASN A 87 -8.62 7.24 -11.94
CA ASN A 87 -9.03 8.14 -10.85
C ASN A 87 -8.74 7.51 -9.49
N TRP A 88 -8.38 8.34 -8.51
CA TRP A 88 -8.12 7.85 -7.15
C TRP A 88 -9.35 7.28 -6.46
N GLU A 89 -10.54 7.75 -6.82
CA GLU A 89 -11.81 7.30 -6.24
C GLU A 89 -12.01 5.79 -6.45
N ASP A 90 -11.61 5.27 -7.61
CA ASP A 90 -11.69 3.85 -7.93
C ASP A 90 -10.57 3.05 -7.24
N LEU A 91 -9.32 3.53 -7.35
CA LEU A 91 -8.13 2.84 -6.83
C LEU A 91 -8.09 2.79 -5.29
N GLU A 92 -8.56 3.84 -4.61
CA GLU A 92 -8.40 3.98 -3.16
C GLU A 92 -9.15 2.86 -2.41
N ALA A 93 -10.31 2.42 -2.92
CA ALA A 93 -11.06 1.31 -2.34
C ALA A 93 -10.28 -0.02 -2.40
N ASP A 94 -9.72 -0.35 -3.56
CA ASP A 94 -8.98 -1.59 -3.78
C ASP A 94 -7.66 -1.62 -2.98
N ILE A 95 -6.97 -0.47 -2.90
CA ILE A 95 -5.74 -0.33 -2.10
C ILE A 95 -6.03 -0.55 -0.62
N LEU A 96 -7.09 0.10 -0.08
CA LEU A 96 -7.47 -0.06 1.32
C LEU A 96 -7.90 -1.49 1.62
N PHE A 97 -8.62 -2.13 0.71
CA PHE A 97 -9.00 -3.54 0.83
C PHE A 97 -7.78 -4.48 0.82
N ALA A 98 -6.77 -4.21 -0.02
CA ALA A 98 -5.53 -4.97 -0.02
C ALA A 98 -4.80 -4.85 1.32
N ILE A 99 -4.67 -3.63 1.86
CA ILE A 99 -4.05 -3.37 3.17
C ILE A 99 -4.82 -4.11 4.28
N GLU A 100 -6.15 -3.97 4.34
CA GLU A 100 -7.02 -4.64 5.31
C GLU A 100 -6.83 -6.16 5.28
N THR A 101 -6.83 -6.74 4.08
CA THR A 101 -6.73 -8.20 3.91
C THR A 101 -5.39 -8.75 4.39
N VAL A 102 -4.29 -8.05 4.09
CA VAL A 102 -2.94 -8.49 4.49
C VAL A 102 -2.74 -8.36 5.99
N VAL A 103 -3.18 -7.23 6.54
CA VAL A 103 -3.02 -6.93 7.97
C VAL A 103 -4.03 -7.70 8.82
N LYS A 104 -5.11 -8.21 8.23
CA LYS A 104 -6.22 -8.93 8.89
C LYS A 104 -6.88 -8.10 9.98
N LYS A 105 -7.00 -6.79 9.74
CA LYS A 105 -7.62 -5.82 10.65
C LYS A 105 -8.48 -4.85 9.86
N PRO A 106 -9.72 -4.56 10.30
CA PRO A 106 -10.55 -3.56 9.66
C PRO A 106 -9.85 -2.22 9.58
N VAL A 107 -9.84 -1.61 8.39
CA VAL A 107 -9.24 -0.29 8.17
C VAL A 107 -10.19 0.80 8.63
N VAL A 108 -9.66 1.74 9.42
CA VAL A 108 -10.35 2.97 9.80
C VAL A 108 -9.52 4.14 9.31
N LEU A 109 -10.14 4.97 8.47
CA LEU A 109 -9.51 6.19 7.96
C LEU A 109 -9.42 7.23 9.06
N LYS A 110 -8.27 7.89 9.14
CA LYS A 110 -8.03 9.01 10.04
C LYS A 110 -7.66 10.25 9.25
N ASP A 111 -8.33 11.36 9.60
CA ASP A 111 -8.08 12.69 9.02
C ASP A 111 -6.69 13.28 9.38
#